data_AF-A0A9P6QDK2-F1
#
_entry.id   AF-A0A9P6QDK2-F1
#
_cell.length_a   1.000
_cell.length_b   1.000
_cell.length_c   1.000
_cell.angle_alpha   90.00
_cell.angle_beta   90.00
_cell.angle_gamma   90.00
#
_symmetry.space_group_name_H-M   'P 1'
#
loop_
_entity.id
_entity.type
_entity.pdbx_description
1 polymer ?
#
loop_
_entity_poly.entity_id
_entity_poly.type
_entity_poly.pdbx_seq_one_letter_code
_entity_poly.pdbx_strand_id
1 'polypeptide(L)'
;MNEHFLWTLIVGQANYSAAKLALVGLTKTLALEGKKDNIYSNVIAPMAASRMTETVLPPDMLASLKPEMVTPLVAYLCHESTSENGSLFEVGAGYVGKLRWERTGGHGFPIDKTLLPEHIQEKWAKITDFDDGRTTHPGSTQESMEGIIANFENVAGDESSRPKVVSADGKVDVEAAKSLTFESEVFEYSERDVILYNLGIGATRKDLYLVYENNDAFCAVPTFGVVPSFKSMNAVPFGDILPSFNPMMLLHGEQYLEIIKPFPTHGKLVSTPYVVDILDKGKGCVVTIGVKTTDENGDDICINEFTMFIRGAGNFGGKKEGADRGAATAANQAPSRKPDHIVTEKTHENQAALYRLSGDWNPLHIDPDMAAIGGFDVPILHGLCSFGIAGKHIFKTYCNNDPKNFKNIKVRFAKTVNPGETLETSMWREGNKVLFQVRVVERDAIVISNAAVELQGDALKAAGGSSAPAAAPVKAAGGAFKSEAVFEQIGAGIEAMSPADRAAQVKKVNGAFQFDITNDTGDTATYHVDLKNGKGHVGPGPCSGKTDVVISVKDDTFVDLASGKANAQKLFMSGAIKVKGQVMLATKLGDILKASKSKL
;
A
#
# COMPACT_ATOMS: atom_id res chain seq x y z
N MET A 1 -22.91 -15.32 -19.80
CA MET A 1 -23.60 -14.04 -19.53
C MET A 1 -24.96 -14.06 -20.19
N ASN A 2 -25.89 -13.36 -19.58
CA ASN A 2 -27.19 -13.05 -20.12
C ASN A 2 -27.12 -11.60 -20.63
N GLU A 3 -26.73 -11.40 -21.89
CA GLU A 3 -26.87 -10.08 -22.51
C GLU A 3 -28.32 -9.87 -22.91
N HIS A 4 -29.04 -9.24 -22.00
CA HIS A 4 -30.46 -8.99 -22.10
C HIS A 4 -30.68 -7.55 -22.53
N PHE A 5 -31.02 -7.35 -23.81
CA PHE A 5 -31.41 -6.04 -24.32
C PHE A 5 -32.87 -6.05 -24.75
N LEU A 6 -33.53 -4.88 -24.72
CA LEU A 6 -34.96 -4.69 -24.97
C LEU A 6 -35.49 -5.36 -26.26
N TRP A 7 -34.61 -5.66 -27.23
CA TRP A 7 -34.98 -6.22 -28.53
C TRP A 7 -34.64 -7.70 -28.74
N THR A 8 -33.93 -8.36 -27.82
CA THR A 8 -33.36 -9.70 -28.07
C THR A 8 -34.07 -10.86 -27.34
N LEU A 9 -35.11 -10.57 -26.55
CA LEU A 9 -35.72 -11.57 -25.66
C LEU A 9 -37.21 -11.87 -25.91
N ILE A 10 -37.75 -11.43 -27.03
CA ILE A 10 -39.16 -11.68 -27.34
C ILE A 10 -39.27 -13.03 -28.07
N VAL A 11 -39.80 -14.03 -27.37
CA VAL A 11 -40.06 -15.36 -27.92
C VAL A 11 -40.95 -15.25 -29.17
N GLY A 12 -40.55 -15.90 -30.27
CA GLY A 12 -41.29 -15.90 -31.54
C GLY A 12 -41.09 -14.67 -32.43
N GLN A 13 -40.11 -13.81 -32.15
CA GLN A 13 -39.85 -12.55 -32.89
C GLN A 13 -38.43 -12.48 -33.51
N ALA A 14 -37.91 -13.59 -34.02
CA ALA A 14 -36.54 -13.66 -34.55
C ALA A 14 -36.26 -12.64 -35.69
N ASN A 15 -37.24 -12.41 -36.57
CA ASN A 15 -37.20 -11.40 -37.63
C ASN A 15 -37.05 -9.97 -37.09
N TYR A 16 -37.80 -9.63 -36.04
CA TYR A 16 -37.75 -8.33 -35.38
C TYR A 16 -36.39 -8.12 -34.72
N SER A 17 -35.94 -9.08 -33.90
CA SER A 17 -34.67 -9.02 -33.19
C SER A 17 -33.48 -8.90 -34.15
N ALA A 18 -33.47 -9.66 -35.24
CA ALA A 18 -32.45 -9.57 -36.28
C ALA A 18 -32.42 -8.19 -36.95
N ALA A 19 -33.58 -7.67 -37.36
CA ALA A 19 -33.68 -6.35 -37.99
C ALA A 19 -33.23 -5.23 -37.03
N LYS A 20 -33.57 -5.32 -35.75
CA LYS A 20 -33.21 -4.31 -34.75
C LYS A 20 -31.72 -4.28 -34.42
N LEU A 21 -31.07 -5.43 -34.30
CA LEU A 21 -29.61 -5.48 -34.14
C LEU A 21 -28.87 -5.02 -35.40
N ALA A 22 -29.41 -5.30 -36.59
CA ALA A 22 -28.82 -4.81 -37.85
C ALA A 22 -28.77 -3.27 -37.89
N LEU A 23 -29.75 -2.58 -37.31
CA LEU A 23 -29.73 -1.12 -37.19
C LEU A 23 -28.58 -0.61 -36.31
N VAL A 24 -28.15 -1.38 -35.30
CA VAL A 24 -26.99 -1.03 -34.47
C VAL A 24 -25.71 -1.09 -35.29
N GLY A 25 -25.51 -2.17 -36.06
CA GLY A 25 -24.37 -2.31 -36.96
C GLY A 25 -24.33 -1.23 -38.03
N LEU A 26 -25.46 -0.99 -38.72
CA LEU A 26 -25.60 0.06 -39.73
C LEU A 26 -25.24 1.45 -39.16
N THR A 27 -25.78 1.78 -37.99
CA THR A 27 -25.56 3.08 -37.35
C THR A 27 -24.10 3.29 -36.98
N LYS A 28 -23.42 2.26 -36.47
CA LYS A 28 -21.99 2.35 -36.15
C LYS A 28 -21.15 2.66 -37.39
N THR A 29 -21.47 2.06 -38.53
CA THR A 29 -20.78 2.36 -39.80
C THR A 29 -21.08 3.79 -40.28
N LEU A 30 -22.36 4.20 -40.28
CA LEU A 30 -22.75 5.56 -40.67
C LEU A 30 -22.10 6.63 -39.79
N ALA A 31 -21.99 6.38 -38.49
CA ALA A 31 -21.31 7.26 -37.54
C ALA A 31 -19.83 7.50 -37.90
N LEU A 32 -19.14 6.46 -38.39
CA LEU A 32 -17.75 6.57 -38.83
C LEU A 32 -17.64 7.29 -40.18
N GLU A 33 -18.49 6.95 -41.15
CA GLU A 33 -18.50 7.55 -42.48
C GLU A 33 -18.82 9.05 -42.44
N GLY A 34 -19.79 9.44 -41.62
CA GLY A 34 -20.27 10.82 -41.49
C GLY A 34 -19.43 11.73 -40.60
N LYS A 35 -18.55 11.17 -39.75
CA LYS A 35 -17.80 11.94 -38.73
C LYS A 35 -17.02 13.11 -39.31
N LYS A 36 -16.35 12.91 -40.45
CA LYS A 36 -15.53 13.94 -41.13
C LYS A 36 -16.36 15.11 -41.67
N ASP A 37 -17.65 14.87 -41.92
CA ASP A 37 -18.59 15.84 -42.49
C ASP A 37 -19.56 16.38 -41.42
N ASN A 38 -19.25 16.16 -40.13
CA ASN A 38 -20.10 16.53 -38.99
C ASN A 38 -21.52 15.90 -39.03
N ILE A 39 -21.63 14.69 -39.59
CA ILE A 39 -22.87 13.90 -39.62
C ILE A 39 -22.76 12.81 -38.56
N TYR A 40 -23.53 12.95 -37.48
CA TYR A 40 -23.55 11.99 -36.37
C TYR A 40 -24.76 11.08 -36.45
N SER A 41 -24.57 9.82 -36.05
CA SER A 41 -25.62 8.80 -36.06
C SER A 41 -25.60 8.01 -34.76
N ASN A 42 -26.73 7.92 -34.08
CA ASN A 42 -26.88 7.26 -32.78
C ASN A 42 -28.12 6.35 -32.81
N VAL A 43 -28.13 5.32 -31.96
CA VAL A 43 -29.26 4.40 -31.82
C VAL A 43 -29.95 4.62 -30.48
N ILE A 44 -31.27 4.64 -30.51
CA ILE A 44 -32.11 4.54 -29.32
C ILE A 44 -32.90 3.22 -29.36
N ALA A 45 -32.98 2.55 -28.22
CA ALA A 45 -33.90 1.46 -27.97
C ALA A 45 -34.98 1.92 -27.01
N PRO A 46 -36.13 2.35 -27.55
CA PRO A 46 -37.19 2.88 -26.75
C PRO A 46 -38.03 1.75 -26.16
N MET A 47 -38.37 1.91 -24.89
CA MET A 47 -39.45 1.22 -24.23
C MET A 47 -40.60 2.22 -24.05
N ALA A 48 -41.60 2.10 -24.91
CA ALA A 48 -42.80 2.93 -24.90
C ALA A 48 -44.04 2.05 -25.11
N ALA A 49 -45.18 2.50 -24.59
CA ALA A 49 -46.46 1.85 -24.81
C ALA A 49 -46.78 1.87 -26.32
N SER A 50 -47.01 0.69 -26.88
CA SER A 50 -47.46 0.51 -28.26
C SER A 50 -48.71 -0.37 -28.29
N ARG A 51 -49.45 -0.35 -29.41
CA ARG A 51 -50.59 -1.26 -29.63
C ARG A 51 -50.20 -2.74 -29.49
N MET A 52 -48.93 -3.07 -29.70
CA MET A 52 -48.40 -4.43 -29.61
C MET A 52 -48.12 -4.87 -28.16
N THR A 53 -47.91 -3.93 -27.23
CA THR A 53 -47.60 -4.20 -25.82
C THR A 53 -48.80 -4.03 -24.88
N GLU A 54 -49.91 -3.52 -25.40
CA GLU A 54 -51.14 -3.18 -24.67
C GLU A 54 -51.84 -4.40 -24.05
N THR A 55 -51.72 -5.57 -24.67
CA THR A 55 -52.32 -6.83 -24.20
C THR A 55 -51.41 -7.64 -23.27
N VAL A 56 -50.17 -7.18 -23.04
CA VAL A 56 -49.13 -7.93 -22.34
C VAL A 56 -48.74 -7.28 -21.00
N LEU A 57 -48.79 -5.95 -20.90
CA LEU A 57 -48.35 -5.21 -19.71
C LEU A 57 -49.53 -4.69 -18.87
N PRO A 58 -49.40 -4.61 -17.53
CA PRO A 58 -50.42 -4.00 -16.67
C PRO A 58 -50.71 -2.53 -17.02
N PRO A 59 -51.95 -2.05 -16.83
CA PRO A 59 -52.34 -0.66 -17.16
C PRO A 59 -51.47 0.42 -16.52
N ASP A 60 -51.07 0.25 -15.26
CA ASP A 60 -50.27 1.23 -14.53
C ASP A 60 -48.83 1.35 -15.07
N MET A 61 -48.29 0.25 -15.61
CA MET A 61 -47.00 0.25 -16.30
C MET A 61 -47.12 0.91 -17.67
N LEU A 62 -48.17 0.62 -18.43
CA LEU A 62 -48.45 1.27 -19.71
C LEU A 62 -48.60 2.79 -19.56
N ALA A 63 -49.25 3.25 -18.48
CA ALA A 63 -49.42 4.67 -18.16
C ALA A 63 -48.09 5.40 -17.91
N SER A 64 -47.04 4.67 -17.53
CA SER A 64 -45.70 5.22 -17.27
C SER A 64 -44.79 5.18 -18.50
N LEU A 65 -45.11 4.36 -19.51
CA LEU A 65 -44.33 4.18 -20.75
C LEU A 65 -44.76 5.17 -21.84
N LYS A 66 -44.85 6.45 -21.48
CA LYS A 66 -45.28 7.52 -22.39
C LYS A 66 -44.20 7.84 -23.44
N PRO A 67 -44.53 7.97 -24.74
CA PRO A 67 -43.57 8.35 -25.79
C PRO A 67 -42.86 9.68 -25.50
N GLU A 68 -43.51 10.60 -24.79
CA GLU A 68 -42.96 11.89 -24.35
C GLU A 68 -41.75 11.72 -23.42
N MET A 69 -41.59 10.56 -22.78
CA MET A 69 -40.43 10.23 -21.95
C MET A 69 -39.23 9.74 -22.78
N VAL A 70 -39.42 9.48 -24.08
CA VAL A 70 -38.37 9.09 -25.03
C VAL A 70 -37.89 10.30 -25.83
N THR A 71 -38.81 11.19 -26.22
CA THR A 71 -38.54 12.33 -27.12
C THR A 71 -37.39 13.24 -26.68
N PRO A 72 -37.18 13.58 -25.39
CA PRO A 72 -36.08 14.46 -24.98
C PRO A 72 -34.69 13.93 -25.34
N LEU A 73 -34.46 12.62 -25.21
CA LEU A 73 -33.19 12.00 -25.61
C LEU A 73 -32.96 12.14 -27.12
N VAL A 74 -34.01 11.92 -27.92
CA VAL A 74 -33.95 12.09 -29.38
C VAL A 74 -33.60 13.53 -29.73
N ALA A 75 -34.28 14.50 -29.12
CA ALA A 75 -34.01 15.92 -29.34
C ALA A 75 -32.57 16.30 -28.99
N TYR A 76 -32.05 15.81 -27.85
CA TYR A 76 -30.66 16.05 -27.45
C TYR A 76 -29.65 15.41 -28.41
N LEU A 77 -29.86 14.15 -28.82
CA LEU A 77 -28.97 13.46 -29.77
C LEU A 77 -28.99 14.09 -31.18
N CYS A 78 -29.99 14.92 -31.49
CA CYS A 78 -30.08 15.68 -32.74
C CYS A 78 -29.75 17.18 -32.56
N HIS A 79 -29.39 17.63 -31.36
CA HIS A 79 -29.06 19.03 -31.09
C HIS A 79 -27.62 19.34 -31.49
N GLU A 80 -27.33 20.57 -31.94
CA GLU A 80 -25.99 20.99 -32.39
C GLU A 80 -24.89 20.86 -31.32
N SER A 81 -25.27 20.88 -30.04
CA SER A 81 -24.33 20.75 -28.92
C SER A 81 -23.94 19.31 -28.60
N THR A 82 -24.55 18.32 -29.24
CA THR A 82 -24.23 16.91 -28.96
C THR A 82 -22.87 16.54 -29.52
N SER A 83 -22.06 15.87 -28.71
CA SER A 83 -20.83 15.22 -29.16
C SER A 83 -20.99 13.70 -29.30
N GLU A 84 -22.19 13.18 -29.07
CA GLU A 84 -22.47 11.74 -29.14
C GLU A 84 -22.54 11.26 -30.58
N ASN A 85 -21.78 10.20 -30.90
CA ASN A 85 -21.76 9.60 -32.22
C ASN A 85 -21.47 8.09 -32.11
N GLY A 86 -22.22 7.26 -32.84
CA GLY A 86 -22.07 5.80 -32.85
C GLY A 86 -22.52 5.10 -31.56
N SER A 87 -23.26 5.82 -30.71
CA SER A 87 -23.70 5.36 -29.39
C SER A 87 -25.04 4.63 -29.46
N LEU A 88 -25.26 3.72 -28.50
CA LEU A 88 -26.53 3.02 -28.29
C LEU A 88 -27.09 3.42 -26.93
N PHE A 89 -28.36 3.80 -26.87
CA PHE A 89 -29.05 4.14 -25.64
C PHE A 89 -30.31 3.31 -25.46
N GLU A 90 -30.62 2.89 -24.25
CA GLU A 90 -31.96 2.49 -23.84
C GLU A 90 -32.69 3.66 -23.20
N VAL A 91 -34.00 3.76 -23.44
CA VAL A 91 -34.81 4.86 -22.91
C VAL A 91 -36.25 4.45 -22.70
N GLY A 92 -36.83 4.81 -21.56
CA GLY A 92 -38.25 4.57 -21.26
C GLY A 92 -38.60 4.95 -19.82
N ALA A 93 -39.85 5.33 -19.58
CA ALA A 93 -40.36 5.73 -18.24
C ALA A 93 -39.47 6.75 -17.47
N GLY A 94 -38.78 7.64 -18.18
CA GLY A 94 -37.90 8.65 -17.57
C GLY A 94 -36.49 8.17 -17.22
N TYR A 95 -36.13 6.94 -17.59
CA TYR A 95 -34.78 6.40 -17.49
C TYR A 95 -34.07 6.44 -18.85
N VAL A 96 -32.77 6.76 -18.84
CA VAL A 96 -31.88 6.73 -20.00
C VAL A 96 -30.58 6.03 -19.60
N GLY A 97 -30.19 4.99 -20.31
CA GLY A 97 -28.94 4.26 -20.12
C GLY A 97 -28.14 4.18 -21.41
N LYS A 98 -26.82 4.42 -21.36
CA LYS A 98 -25.92 4.18 -22.51
C LYS A 98 -25.44 2.73 -22.46
N LEU A 99 -25.43 2.07 -23.61
CA LEU A 99 -25.08 0.66 -23.75
C LEU A 99 -23.84 0.50 -24.62
N ARG A 100 -23.06 -0.54 -24.30
CA ARG A 100 -21.85 -0.93 -25.03
C ARG A 100 -21.62 -2.43 -24.87
N TRP A 101 -20.82 -2.99 -25.78
CA TRP A 101 -20.32 -4.35 -25.67
C TRP A 101 -19.20 -4.44 -24.62
N GLU A 102 -19.13 -5.57 -23.94
CA GLU A 102 -18.02 -5.95 -23.08
C GLU A 102 -17.40 -7.25 -23.59
N ARG A 103 -16.08 -7.31 -23.60
CA ARG A 103 -15.31 -8.47 -24.05
C ARG A 103 -14.43 -8.95 -22.90
N THR A 104 -14.39 -10.26 -22.64
CA THR A 104 -13.44 -10.87 -21.69
C THR A 104 -12.00 -10.58 -22.04
N GLY A 105 -11.08 -10.81 -21.09
CA GLY A 105 -9.65 -10.85 -21.40
C GLY A 105 -9.26 -12.00 -22.34
N GLY A 106 -10.13 -12.98 -22.56
CA GLY A 106 -9.90 -14.14 -23.42
C GLY A 106 -8.69 -14.98 -23.00
N HIS A 107 -8.23 -15.83 -23.93
CA HIS A 107 -6.99 -16.58 -23.80
C HIS A 107 -6.28 -16.68 -25.16
N GLY A 108 -4.97 -16.40 -25.14
CA GLY A 108 -4.12 -16.57 -26.30
C GLY A 108 -3.60 -18.00 -26.41
N PHE A 109 -3.79 -18.64 -27.56
CA PHE A 109 -3.22 -19.95 -27.85
C PHE A 109 -1.97 -19.80 -28.72
N PRO A 110 -0.96 -20.68 -28.54
CA PRO A 110 0.19 -20.76 -29.43
C PRO A 110 -0.20 -20.87 -30.91
N ILE A 111 0.35 -19.98 -31.76
CA ILE A 111 -0.01 -19.90 -33.18
C ILE A 111 0.73 -20.92 -34.07
N ASP A 112 1.78 -21.54 -33.55
CA ASP A 112 2.63 -22.53 -34.22
C ASP A 112 2.27 -23.98 -33.83
N LYS A 113 1.23 -24.16 -33.01
CA LYS A 113 0.69 -25.47 -32.63
C LYS A 113 -0.69 -25.66 -33.24
N THR A 114 -1.04 -26.93 -33.48
CA THR A 114 -2.41 -27.29 -33.83
C THR A 114 -3.33 -27.00 -32.64
N LEU A 115 -4.25 -26.04 -32.81
CA LEU A 115 -5.29 -25.76 -31.82
C LEU A 115 -6.41 -26.81 -31.94
N LEU A 116 -6.53 -27.66 -30.92
CA LEU A 116 -7.58 -28.68 -30.82
C LEU A 116 -8.76 -28.17 -29.98
N PRO A 117 -9.99 -28.70 -30.18
CA PRO A 117 -11.15 -28.36 -29.35
C PRO A 117 -10.91 -28.57 -27.85
N GLU A 118 -10.14 -29.59 -27.47
CA GLU A 118 -9.82 -29.92 -26.08
C GLU A 118 -9.01 -28.80 -25.41
N HIS A 119 -8.06 -28.17 -26.12
CA HIS A 119 -7.30 -27.04 -25.58
C HIS A 119 -8.21 -25.84 -25.28
N ILE A 120 -9.23 -25.62 -26.12
CA ILE A 120 -10.23 -24.57 -25.89
C ILE A 120 -11.07 -24.91 -24.67
N GLN A 121 -11.51 -26.17 -24.56
CA GLN A 121 -12.29 -26.66 -23.43
C GLN A 121 -11.53 -26.50 -22.10
N GLU A 122 -10.24 -26.83 -22.06
CA GLU A 122 -9.37 -26.71 -20.89
C GLU A 122 -9.27 -25.27 -20.37
N LYS A 123 -9.31 -24.28 -21.28
CA LYS A 123 -9.21 -22.86 -20.94
C LYS A 123 -10.56 -22.16 -20.92
N TRP A 124 -11.68 -22.89 -21.07
CA TRP A 124 -13.01 -22.32 -21.24
C TRP A 124 -13.43 -21.39 -20.11
N ALA A 125 -13.11 -21.78 -18.86
CA ALA A 125 -13.38 -20.95 -17.69
C ALA A 125 -12.71 -19.57 -17.81
N LYS A 126 -11.44 -19.52 -18.23
CA LYS A 126 -10.69 -18.27 -18.44
C LYS A 126 -11.15 -17.49 -19.67
N ILE A 127 -11.51 -18.18 -20.76
CA ILE A 127 -12.00 -17.54 -22.00
C ILE A 127 -13.31 -16.79 -21.76
N THR A 128 -14.15 -17.35 -20.89
CA THR A 128 -15.50 -16.84 -20.61
C THR A 128 -15.61 -16.02 -19.32
N ASP A 129 -14.47 -15.71 -18.69
CA ASP A 129 -14.41 -14.96 -17.43
C ASP A 129 -14.54 -13.45 -17.68
N PHE A 130 -15.58 -12.84 -17.10
CA PHE A 130 -15.80 -11.39 -17.11
C PHE A 130 -15.29 -10.73 -15.82
N ASP A 131 -14.92 -11.51 -14.80
CA ASP A 131 -14.59 -11.02 -13.46
C ASP A 131 -13.08 -11.07 -13.17
N ASP A 132 -12.26 -11.48 -14.14
CA ASP A 132 -10.80 -11.61 -13.99
C ASP A 132 -10.00 -10.30 -14.08
N GLY A 133 -10.71 -9.16 -14.19
CA GLY A 133 -10.13 -7.82 -14.24
C GLY A 133 -9.51 -7.43 -15.59
N ARG A 134 -9.66 -8.25 -16.64
CA ARG A 134 -9.12 -7.99 -17.99
C ARG A 134 -10.18 -7.64 -19.03
N THR A 135 -11.42 -7.35 -18.62
CA THR A 135 -12.48 -7.00 -19.57
C THR A 135 -12.19 -5.70 -20.31
N THR A 136 -12.66 -5.62 -21.56
CA THR A 136 -12.43 -4.48 -22.45
C THR A 136 -13.72 -4.05 -23.14
N HIS A 137 -13.77 -2.79 -23.60
CA HIS A 137 -14.89 -2.21 -24.34
C HIS A 137 -14.43 -1.60 -25.66
N PRO A 138 -14.10 -2.41 -26.68
CA PRO A 138 -13.50 -1.90 -27.92
C PRO A 138 -14.40 -0.89 -28.63
N GLY A 139 -13.89 0.33 -28.84
CA GLY A 139 -14.57 1.42 -29.54
C GLY A 139 -14.15 1.57 -31.01
N SER A 140 -13.07 0.89 -31.42
CA SER A 140 -12.51 0.96 -32.77
C SER A 140 -12.11 -0.41 -33.32
N THR A 141 -11.89 -0.50 -34.64
CA THR A 141 -11.36 -1.71 -35.27
C THR A 141 -9.99 -2.08 -34.69
N GLN A 142 -9.14 -1.07 -34.42
CA GLN A 142 -7.81 -1.28 -33.86
C GLN A 142 -7.89 -1.92 -32.47
N GLU A 143 -8.68 -1.34 -31.55
CA GLU A 143 -8.93 -1.89 -30.21
C GLU A 143 -9.58 -3.29 -30.25
N SER A 144 -10.42 -3.54 -31.26
CA SER A 144 -11.05 -4.85 -31.47
C SER A 144 -10.02 -5.92 -31.84
N MET A 145 -8.90 -5.54 -32.45
CA MET A 145 -7.85 -6.47 -32.87
C MET A 145 -6.70 -6.61 -31.87
N GLU A 146 -6.61 -5.78 -30.84
CA GLU A 146 -5.48 -5.76 -29.88
C GLU A 146 -5.14 -7.13 -29.30
N GLY A 147 -6.12 -7.87 -28.77
CA GLY A 147 -5.88 -9.21 -28.21
C GLY A 147 -5.42 -10.24 -29.25
N ILE A 148 -5.82 -10.09 -30.51
CA ILE A 148 -5.40 -10.96 -31.62
C ILE A 148 -3.97 -10.61 -32.04
N ILE A 149 -3.68 -9.32 -32.19
CA ILE A 149 -2.35 -8.81 -32.56
C ILE A 149 -1.33 -9.17 -31.48
N ALA A 150 -1.68 -9.00 -30.20
CA ALA A 150 -0.85 -9.40 -29.08
C ALA A 150 -0.53 -10.91 -29.08
N ASN A 151 -1.40 -11.72 -29.70
CA ASN A 151 -1.20 -13.16 -29.83
C ASN A 151 -0.37 -13.56 -31.06
N PHE A 152 -0.02 -12.65 -31.97
CA PHE A 152 0.81 -12.99 -33.13
C PHE A 152 2.23 -13.40 -32.76
N GLU A 153 2.71 -12.97 -31.60
CA GLU A 153 4.01 -13.37 -31.05
C GLU A 153 3.88 -14.52 -30.05
N ASN A 154 2.66 -14.99 -29.75
CA ASN A 154 2.41 -16.17 -28.93
C ASN A 154 2.70 -17.43 -29.75
N VAL A 155 3.97 -17.71 -29.95
CA VAL A 155 4.44 -19.04 -30.35
C VAL A 155 4.58 -19.88 -29.10
N ALA A 156 4.36 -21.19 -29.21
CA ALA A 156 4.63 -22.11 -28.14
C ALA A 156 6.10 -21.94 -27.79
N GLY A 157 6.34 -21.37 -26.61
CA GLY A 157 7.62 -21.55 -25.94
C GLY A 157 7.86 -23.04 -25.98
N ASP A 158 8.98 -23.41 -26.59
CA ASP A 158 9.23 -24.79 -26.96
C ASP A 158 9.03 -25.65 -25.70
N GLU A 159 7.98 -26.48 -25.66
CA GLU A 159 7.77 -27.41 -24.53
C GLU A 159 8.91 -28.44 -24.49
N SER A 160 9.72 -28.53 -25.56
CA SER A 160 11.01 -29.21 -25.55
C SER A 160 12.20 -28.33 -25.11
N SER A 161 11.99 -27.03 -24.86
CA SER A 161 12.95 -26.06 -24.30
C SER A 161 12.73 -25.70 -22.83
N ARG A 162 11.51 -25.85 -22.27
CA ARG A 162 11.37 -25.76 -20.81
C ARG A 162 12.19 -26.92 -20.23
N PRO A 163 13.24 -26.63 -19.45
CA PRO A 163 14.13 -27.68 -19.00
C PRO A 163 13.30 -28.62 -18.11
N LYS A 164 13.42 -29.93 -18.35
CA LYS A 164 12.73 -30.93 -17.53
C LYS A 164 13.28 -30.86 -16.12
N VAL A 165 12.58 -30.14 -15.25
CA VAL A 165 12.97 -29.98 -13.84
C VAL A 165 12.87 -31.29 -13.10
N VAL A 166 11.86 -32.10 -13.40
CA VAL A 166 11.69 -33.44 -12.81
C VAL A 166 11.95 -34.49 -13.88
N SER A 167 12.95 -35.34 -13.65
CA SER A 167 13.24 -36.48 -14.51
C SER A 167 12.20 -37.60 -14.35
N ALA A 168 12.16 -38.54 -15.31
CA ALA A 168 11.23 -39.68 -15.25
C ALA A 168 11.43 -40.58 -14.02
N ASP A 169 12.63 -40.61 -13.43
CA ASP A 169 12.94 -41.31 -12.18
C ASP A 169 12.71 -40.45 -10.92
N GLY A 170 12.09 -39.27 -11.06
CA GLY A 170 11.68 -38.40 -9.95
C GLY A 170 12.78 -37.53 -9.35
N LYS A 171 13.94 -37.39 -10.01
CA LYS A 171 15.01 -36.48 -9.56
C LYS A 171 14.69 -35.05 -9.96
N VAL A 172 15.08 -34.11 -9.11
CA VAL A 172 14.92 -32.67 -9.37
C VAL A 172 16.24 -32.07 -9.87
N ASP A 173 16.21 -31.51 -11.07
CA ASP A 173 17.26 -30.65 -11.60
C ASP A 173 17.02 -29.21 -11.12
N VAL A 174 17.78 -28.81 -10.11
CA VAL A 174 17.63 -27.49 -9.48
C VAL A 174 18.09 -26.37 -10.41
N GLU A 175 19.07 -26.61 -11.28
CA GLU A 175 19.54 -25.57 -12.22
C GLU A 175 18.53 -25.37 -13.36
N ALA A 176 17.88 -26.46 -13.79
CA ALA A 176 16.68 -26.36 -14.64
C ALA A 176 15.58 -25.53 -13.95
N ALA A 177 15.29 -25.79 -12.66
CA ALA A 177 14.27 -25.04 -11.93
C ALA A 177 14.60 -23.53 -11.83
N LYS A 178 15.87 -23.18 -11.59
CA LYS A 178 16.33 -21.78 -11.51
C LYS A 178 16.29 -21.04 -12.84
N SER A 179 16.34 -21.75 -13.97
CA SER A 179 16.26 -21.15 -15.30
C SER A 179 14.82 -20.98 -15.81
N LEU A 180 13.82 -21.42 -15.05
CA LEU A 180 12.42 -21.15 -15.36
C LEU A 180 12.09 -19.66 -15.22
N THR A 181 11.27 -19.17 -16.14
CA THR A 181 10.66 -17.85 -16.10
C THR A 181 9.19 -17.96 -15.71
N PHE A 182 8.75 -17.04 -14.86
CA PHE A 182 7.39 -16.99 -14.33
C PHE A 182 6.74 -15.65 -14.68
N GLU A 183 5.41 -15.63 -14.76
CA GLU A 183 4.67 -14.40 -15.03
C GLU A 183 4.89 -13.37 -13.91
N SER A 184 5.02 -12.12 -14.31
CA SER A 184 5.13 -11.01 -13.35
C SER A 184 3.74 -10.54 -12.95
N GLU A 185 3.58 -10.20 -11.68
CA GLU A 185 2.31 -9.74 -11.11
C GLU A 185 2.37 -8.25 -10.82
N VAL A 186 1.29 -7.55 -11.19
CA VAL A 186 1.12 -6.13 -10.90
C VAL A 186 0.40 -5.97 -9.57
N PHE A 187 0.92 -5.10 -8.72
CA PHE A 187 0.33 -4.71 -7.44
C PHE A 187 0.17 -3.19 -7.37
N GLU A 188 -1.08 -2.73 -7.41
CA GLU A 188 -1.44 -1.32 -7.23
C GLU A 188 -1.95 -1.11 -5.80
N TYR A 189 -1.46 -0.06 -5.16
CA TYR A 189 -1.80 0.25 -3.77
C TYR A 189 -1.83 1.74 -3.51
N SER A 190 -2.51 2.09 -2.43
CA SER A 190 -2.71 3.45 -1.96
C SER A 190 -2.37 3.56 -0.47
N GLU A 191 -2.52 4.77 0.07
CA GLU A 191 -2.35 5.04 1.50
C GLU A 191 -3.30 4.16 2.34
N ARG A 192 -4.48 3.80 1.80
CA ARG A 192 -5.41 2.86 2.43
C ARG A 192 -4.76 1.52 2.74
N ASP A 193 -4.03 0.96 1.78
CA ASP A 193 -3.44 -0.37 1.88
C ASP A 193 -2.23 -0.35 2.82
N VAL A 194 -1.48 0.75 2.81
CA VAL A 194 -0.41 1.01 3.79
C VAL A 194 -0.96 1.11 5.21
N ILE A 195 -2.02 1.89 5.43
CA ILE A 195 -2.69 2.00 6.74
C ILE A 195 -3.25 0.65 7.19
N LEU A 196 -3.89 -0.08 6.28
CA LEU A 196 -4.47 -1.40 6.56
C LEU A 196 -3.41 -2.39 7.02
N TYR A 197 -2.27 -2.45 6.33
CA TYR A 197 -1.14 -3.27 6.74
C TYR A 197 -0.60 -2.83 8.11
N ASN A 198 -0.36 -1.53 8.30
CA ASN A 198 0.17 -0.98 9.55
C ASN A 198 -0.74 -1.32 10.75
N LEU A 199 -2.06 -1.18 10.61
CA LEU A 199 -3.05 -1.62 11.61
C LEU A 199 -3.02 -3.15 11.80
N GLY A 200 -2.91 -3.90 10.70
CA GLY A 200 -2.80 -5.36 10.68
C GLY A 200 -1.58 -5.89 11.44
N ILE A 201 -0.51 -5.10 11.59
CA ILE A 201 0.66 -5.41 12.41
C ILE A 201 0.67 -4.65 13.75
N GLY A 202 -0.50 -4.19 14.20
CA GLY A 202 -0.72 -3.64 15.55
C GLY A 202 -0.38 -2.16 15.71
N ALA A 203 -0.23 -1.37 14.64
CA ALA A 203 -0.21 0.08 14.79
C ALA A 203 -1.55 0.56 15.35
N THR A 204 -1.52 1.66 16.11
CA THR A 204 -2.72 2.19 16.78
C THR A 204 -2.95 3.64 16.38
N ARG A 205 -4.10 4.20 16.79
CA ARG A 205 -4.39 5.64 16.65
C ARG A 205 -3.34 6.59 17.26
N LYS A 206 -2.42 6.08 18.09
CA LYS A 206 -1.33 6.87 18.68
C LYS A 206 -0.12 6.96 17.75
N ASP A 207 0.00 6.05 16.81
CA ASP A 207 1.10 5.96 15.85
C ASP A 207 0.68 6.70 14.56
N LEU A 208 0.37 8.00 14.66
CA LEU A 208 -0.20 8.79 13.55
C LEU A 208 0.66 8.76 12.28
N TYR A 209 1.99 8.65 12.42
CA TYR A 209 2.93 8.49 11.30
C TYR A 209 2.76 7.16 10.54
N LEU A 210 1.93 6.23 11.02
CA LEU A 210 1.62 4.96 10.37
C LEU A 210 0.14 4.83 9.97
N VAL A 211 -0.76 5.62 10.57
CA VAL A 211 -2.21 5.43 10.41
C VAL A 211 -2.96 6.68 9.94
N TYR A 212 -2.24 7.76 9.64
CA TYR A 212 -2.83 9.00 9.14
C TYR A 212 -2.01 9.54 7.96
N GLU A 213 -2.63 9.49 6.79
CA GLU A 213 -2.04 9.84 5.49
C GLU A 213 -1.58 11.30 5.39
N ASN A 214 -2.19 12.22 6.16
CA ASN A 214 -1.77 13.63 6.17
C ASN A 214 -0.72 13.94 7.25
N ASN A 215 -0.16 12.94 7.92
CA ASN A 215 0.98 13.16 8.79
C ASN A 215 2.23 13.44 7.93
N ASP A 216 2.99 14.51 8.21
CA ASP A 216 4.24 14.86 7.49
C ASP A 216 5.26 13.70 7.46
N ALA A 217 5.19 12.76 8.41
CA ALA A 217 6.04 11.58 8.52
C ALA A 217 5.31 10.27 8.16
N PHE A 218 4.18 10.33 7.46
CA PHE A 218 3.44 9.14 7.05
C PHE A 218 4.31 8.23 6.18
N CYS A 219 4.41 6.96 6.57
CA CYS A 219 5.22 5.98 5.83
C CYS A 219 4.65 4.55 5.93
N ALA A 220 5.04 3.72 4.98
CA ALA A 220 4.94 2.27 5.12
C ALA A 220 6.03 1.76 6.07
N VAL A 221 5.66 0.91 7.03
CA VAL A 221 6.67 0.13 7.79
C VAL A 221 7.43 -0.73 6.78
N PRO A 222 8.77 -0.83 6.83
CA PRO A 222 9.58 -1.52 5.82
C PRO A 222 9.13 -2.95 5.51
N THR A 223 8.57 -3.67 6.49
CA THR A 223 8.03 -5.02 6.32
C THR A 223 6.81 -5.10 5.40
N PHE A 224 6.19 -3.97 5.02
CA PHE A 224 5.17 -3.90 3.98
C PHE A 224 5.64 -4.53 2.66
N GLY A 225 6.96 -4.60 2.42
CA GLY A 225 7.53 -5.22 1.22
C GLY A 225 7.18 -6.68 0.97
N VAL A 226 6.64 -7.40 1.96
CA VAL A 226 6.11 -8.76 1.74
C VAL A 226 4.76 -8.74 1.03
N VAL A 227 3.97 -7.67 1.16
CA VAL A 227 2.60 -7.54 0.65
C VAL A 227 2.54 -7.63 -0.89
N PRO A 228 3.30 -6.81 -1.65
CA PRO A 228 3.26 -6.89 -3.12
C PRO A 228 3.71 -8.25 -3.67
N SER A 229 4.59 -8.95 -2.93
CA SER A 229 5.18 -10.21 -3.38
C SER A 229 4.30 -11.45 -3.18
N PHE A 230 3.24 -11.38 -2.37
CA PHE A 230 2.41 -12.56 -2.05
C PHE A 230 1.77 -13.21 -3.27
N LYS A 231 1.13 -12.40 -4.14
CA LYS A 231 0.45 -12.91 -5.33
C LYS A 231 1.44 -13.59 -6.27
N SER A 232 2.59 -12.93 -6.49
CA SER A 232 3.68 -13.44 -7.32
C SER A 232 4.28 -14.74 -6.79
N MET A 233 4.51 -14.85 -5.48
CA MET A 233 5.00 -16.08 -4.86
C MET A 233 4.01 -17.25 -5.05
N ASN A 234 2.72 -17.00 -4.84
CA ASN A 234 1.67 -18.01 -5.01
C ASN A 234 1.45 -18.43 -6.48
N ALA A 235 1.92 -17.62 -7.44
CA ALA A 235 1.83 -17.95 -8.86
C ALA A 235 2.86 -19.00 -9.31
N VAL A 236 3.85 -19.33 -8.48
CA VAL A 236 4.84 -20.38 -8.81
C VAL A 236 4.20 -21.77 -8.70
N PRO A 237 4.10 -22.54 -9.81
CA PRO A 237 3.51 -23.87 -9.80
C PRO A 237 4.49 -24.88 -9.21
N PHE A 238 4.39 -25.15 -7.90
CA PHE A 238 5.27 -26.13 -7.23
C PHE A 238 5.25 -27.54 -7.86
N GLY A 239 4.15 -27.92 -8.51
CA GLY A 239 4.05 -29.19 -9.24
C GLY A 239 4.99 -29.28 -10.46
N ASP A 240 5.41 -28.15 -11.01
CA ASP A 240 6.32 -28.12 -12.16
C ASP A 240 7.79 -28.25 -11.73
N ILE A 241 8.08 -28.00 -10.46
CA ILE A 241 9.45 -27.99 -9.91
C ILE A 241 9.73 -29.08 -8.86
N LEU A 242 8.70 -29.85 -8.47
CA LEU A 242 8.80 -30.94 -7.49
C LEU A 242 8.17 -32.22 -8.03
N PRO A 243 8.67 -33.41 -7.63
CA PRO A 243 8.12 -34.69 -8.07
C PRO A 243 6.73 -34.97 -7.48
N SER A 244 6.39 -34.30 -6.37
CA SER A 244 5.07 -34.33 -5.76
C SER A 244 4.87 -33.07 -4.94
N PHE A 245 3.64 -32.58 -4.90
CA PHE A 245 3.29 -31.40 -4.11
C PHE A 245 1.90 -31.56 -3.51
N ASN A 246 1.78 -31.28 -2.21
CA ASN A 246 0.51 -31.17 -1.51
C ASN A 246 0.50 -29.84 -0.74
N PRO A 247 -0.37 -28.88 -1.11
CA PRO A 247 -0.46 -27.58 -0.43
C PRO A 247 -0.66 -27.68 1.09
N MET A 248 -1.39 -28.69 1.58
CA MET A 248 -1.65 -28.89 3.01
C MET A 248 -0.39 -29.30 3.81
N MET A 249 0.67 -29.70 3.12
CA MET A 249 1.92 -30.14 3.71
C MET A 249 3.00 -29.06 3.69
N LEU A 250 2.70 -27.90 3.11
CA LEU A 250 3.58 -26.73 3.01
C LEU A 250 3.54 -25.92 4.31
N LEU A 251 4.71 -25.59 4.83
CA LEU A 251 4.91 -24.68 5.95
C LEU A 251 5.84 -23.56 5.50
N HIS A 252 5.49 -22.31 5.82
CA HIS A 252 6.39 -21.18 5.64
C HIS A 252 7.42 -21.18 6.78
N GLY A 253 8.67 -21.53 6.47
CA GLY A 253 9.73 -21.75 7.45
C GLY A 253 10.60 -20.54 7.74
N GLU A 254 11.05 -19.82 6.70
CA GLU A 254 11.91 -18.64 6.83
C GLU A 254 11.49 -17.55 5.85
N GLN A 255 11.70 -16.30 6.24
CA GLN A 255 11.47 -15.13 5.39
C GLN A 255 12.72 -14.24 5.40
N TYR A 256 13.13 -13.81 4.22
CA TYR A 256 14.06 -12.69 4.03
C TYR A 256 13.37 -11.58 3.22
N LEU A 257 13.64 -10.33 3.58
CA LEU A 257 13.21 -9.15 2.85
C LEU A 257 14.35 -8.14 2.86
N GLU A 258 14.77 -7.69 1.68
CA GLU A 258 15.74 -6.62 1.47
C GLU A 258 15.07 -5.41 0.82
N ILE A 259 15.28 -4.24 1.41
CA ILE A 259 14.74 -2.96 0.96
C ILE A 259 15.83 -2.23 0.19
N ILE A 260 15.63 -2.11 -1.12
CA ILE A 260 16.55 -1.40 -2.01
C ILE A 260 16.20 0.10 -2.00
N LYS A 261 14.90 0.41 -2.10
CA LYS A 261 14.35 1.75 -1.93
C LYS A 261 13.16 1.72 -0.96
N PRO A 262 12.98 2.74 -0.11
CA PRO A 262 11.79 2.87 0.71
C PRO A 262 10.52 2.82 -0.16
N PHE A 263 9.49 2.12 0.31
CA PHE A 263 8.22 2.07 -0.39
C PHE A 263 7.55 3.46 -0.41
N PRO A 264 7.07 3.93 -1.57
CA PRO A 264 6.17 5.07 -1.58
C PRO A 264 4.87 4.71 -0.85
N THR A 265 4.07 5.73 -0.51
CA THR A 265 2.82 5.53 0.24
C THR A 265 1.64 5.13 -0.64
N HIS A 266 1.83 5.20 -1.96
CA HIS A 266 0.96 4.69 -3.01
C HIS A 266 1.82 4.34 -4.23
N GLY A 267 1.29 3.58 -5.16
CA GLY A 267 1.93 3.37 -6.45
C GLY A 267 1.60 2.03 -7.07
N LYS A 268 2.31 1.73 -8.15
CA LYS A 268 2.20 0.51 -8.92
C LYS A 268 3.54 -0.21 -8.91
N LEU A 269 3.53 -1.46 -8.48
CA LEU A 269 4.71 -2.32 -8.40
C LEU A 269 4.54 -3.53 -9.30
N VAL A 270 5.65 -4.06 -9.80
CA VAL A 270 5.70 -5.28 -10.59
C VAL A 270 6.59 -6.29 -9.86
N SER A 271 6.04 -7.45 -9.51
CA SER A 271 6.74 -8.51 -8.79
C SER A 271 6.97 -9.73 -9.67
N THR A 272 8.23 -10.08 -9.87
CA THR A 272 8.65 -11.23 -10.68
C THR A 272 9.23 -12.33 -9.77
N PRO A 273 8.66 -13.54 -9.75
CA PRO A 273 9.17 -14.62 -8.91
C PRO A 273 10.24 -15.42 -9.67
N TYR A 274 11.11 -16.10 -8.93
CA TYR A 274 12.13 -17.00 -9.45
C TYR A 274 12.52 -18.06 -8.41
N VAL A 275 12.98 -19.22 -8.86
CA VAL A 275 13.48 -20.25 -7.94
C VAL A 275 14.88 -19.87 -7.48
N VAL A 276 15.09 -19.80 -6.17
CA VAL A 276 16.41 -19.54 -5.57
C VAL A 276 17.14 -20.84 -5.28
N ASP A 277 16.47 -21.83 -4.69
CA ASP A 277 17.08 -23.12 -4.38
C ASP A 277 16.02 -24.20 -4.07
N ILE A 278 16.39 -25.47 -4.25
CA ILE A 278 15.58 -26.63 -3.86
C ILE A 278 16.49 -27.65 -3.16
N LEU A 279 16.18 -27.95 -1.90
CA LEU A 279 16.99 -28.84 -1.05
C LEU A 279 16.21 -30.09 -0.65
N ASP A 280 16.85 -31.25 -0.75
CA ASP A 280 16.30 -32.52 -0.28
C ASP A 280 16.60 -32.71 1.21
N LYS A 281 15.56 -32.83 2.03
CA LYS A 281 15.66 -33.06 3.48
C LYS A 281 15.19 -34.48 3.85
N GLY A 282 15.27 -35.43 2.93
CA GLY A 282 14.83 -36.81 3.11
C GLY A 282 13.31 -36.93 2.97
N LYS A 283 12.57 -37.02 4.08
CA LYS A 283 11.09 -37.16 4.02
C LYS A 283 10.34 -35.88 3.61
N GLY A 284 11.05 -34.83 3.20
CA GLY A 284 10.49 -33.56 2.74
C GLY A 284 11.57 -32.75 2.04
N CYS A 285 11.22 -31.56 1.60
CA CYS A 285 12.14 -30.66 0.91
C CYS A 285 12.00 -29.22 1.41
N VAL A 286 13.00 -28.41 1.08
CA VAL A 286 12.94 -26.95 1.21
C VAL A 286 12.96 -26.35 -0.18
N VAL A 287 12.01 -25.49 -0.48
CA VAL A 287 12.01 -24.67 -1.69
C VAL A 287 12.14 -23.22 -1.28
N THR A 288 13.10 -22.52 -1.87
CA THR A 288 13.25 -21.07 -1.70
C THR A 288 12.81 -20.37 -2.98
N ILE A 289 11.79 -19.52 -2.89
CA ILE A 289 11.31 -18.68 -3.99
C ILE A 289 11.73 -17.25 -3.72
N GLY A 290 12.48 -16.68 -4.65
CA GLY A 290 12.82 -15.27 -4.68
C GLY A 290 11.71 -14.49 -5.38
N VAL A 291 11.43 -13.27 -4.93
CA VAL A 291 10.54 -12.34 -5.64
C VAL A 291 11.23 -10.99 -5.71
N LYS A 292 11.54 -10.56 -6.92
CA LYS A 292 12.10 -9.24 -7.20
C LYS A 292 10.95 -8.29 -7.53
N THR A 293 10.88 -7.15 -6.84
CA THR A 293 9.84 -6.15 -7.06
C THR A 293 10.42 -4.84 -7.55
N THR A 294 9.87 -4.30 -8.64
CA THR A 294 10.26 -3.01 -9.25
C THR A 294 9.09 -2.03 -9.23
N ASP A 295 9.39 -0.74 -9.39
CA ASP A 295 8.38 0.28 -9.69
C ASP A 295 8.02 0.32 -11.19
N GLU A 296 7.13 1.24 -11.57
CA GLU A 296 6.69 1.45 -12.95
C GLU A 296 7.80 1.88 -13.92
N ASN A 297 8.92 2.41 -13.40
CA ASN A 297 10.08 2.79 -14.20
C ASN A 297 11.08 1.63 -14.37
N GLY A 298 10.81 0.48 -13.73
CA GLY A 298 11.69 -0.68 -13.73
C GLY A 298 12.82 -0.59 -12.69
N ASP A 299 12.76 0.36 -11.75
CA ASP A 299 13.75 0.45 -10.68
C ASP A 299 13.44 -0.55 -9.56
N ASP A 300 14.48 -1.21 -9.07
CA ASP A 300 14.36 -2.17 -7.97
C ASP A 300 13.91 -1.51 -6.66
N ILE A 301 12.85 -2.06 -6.05
CA ILE A 301 12.29 -1.60 -4.77
C ILE A 301 12.66 -2.56 -3.64
N CYS A 302 12.42 -3.85 -3.81
CA CYS A 302 12.76 -4.86 -2.80
C CYS A 302 12.97 -6.26 -3.39
N ILE A 303 13.62 -7.10 -2.60
CA ILE A 303 13.79 -8.53 -2.87
C ILE A 303 13.24 -9.31 -1.68
N ASN A 304 12.37 -10.28 -1.93
CA ASN A 304 11.92 -11.24 -0.93
C ASN A 304 12.52 -12.62 -1.23
N GLU A 305 12.86 -13.38 -0.19
CA GLU A 305 13.03 -14.84 -0.29
C GLU A 305 12.07 -15.53 0.68
N PHE A 306 11.13 -16.29 0.12
CA PHE A 306 10.20 -17.13 0.85
C PHE A 306 10.78 -18.54 0.91
N THR A 307 11.03 -19.06 2.11
CA THR A 307 11.56 -20.41 2.30
C THR A 307 10.47 -21.32 2.85
N MET A 308 10.00 -22.24 2.01
CA MET A 308 8.94 -23.18 2.33
C MET A 308 9.52 -24.55 2.64
N PHE A 309 9.03 -25.18 3.70
CA PHE A 309 9.27 -26.58 4.00
C PHE A 309 8.06 -27.42 3.59
N ILE A 310 8.26 -28.35 2.65
CA ILE A 310 7.18 -29.16 2.09
C ILE A 310 7.40 -30.60 2.52
N ARG A 311 6.54 -31.08 3.42
CA ARG A 311 6.60 -32.45 3.94
C ARG A 311 6.13 -33.44 2.87
N GLY A 312 6.75 -34.62 2.80
CA GLY A 312 6.43 -35.67 1.84
C GLY A 312 7.08 -35.50 0.46
N ALA A 313 7.50 -34.28 0.10
CA ALA A 313 8.05 -33.95 -1.23
C ALA A 313 9.59 -34.09 -1.33
N GLY A 314 10.19 -35.03 -0.60
CA GLY A 314 11.66 -35.27 -0.61
C GLY A 314 12.06 -36.63 -1.20
N ASN A 315 13.30 -37.07 -0.93
CA ASN A 315 13.91 -38.32 -1.42
C ASN A 315 14.15 -38.34 -2.95
N PHE A 316 14.33 -37.19 -3.56
CA PHE A 316 14.67 -37.07 -4.99
C PHE A 316 16.18 -37.01 -5.26
N GLY A 317 17.01 -37.14 -4.21
CA GLY A 317 18.47 -37.25 -4.34
C GLY A 317 19.18 -35.92 -4.55
N GLY A 318 18.58 -34.81 -4.10
CA GLY A 318 19.15 -33.46 -4.22
C GLY A 318 20.17 -33.08 -3.14
N LYS A 319 20.69 -31.85 -3.23
CA LYS A 319 21.57 -31.29 -2.19
C LYS A 319 20.83 -31.16 -0.86
N LYS A 320 21.50 -31.46 0.24
CA LYS A 320 20.94 -31.33 1.60
C LYS A 320 21.13 -29.95 2.21
N GLU A 321 22.14 -29.21 1.75
CA GLU A 321 22.52 -27.90 2.29
C GLU A 321 22.57 -26.90 1.15
N GLY A 322 22.08 -25.68 1.42
CA GLY A 322 22.10 -24.57 0.47
C GLY A 322 23.41 -23.79 0.52
N ALA A 323 23.64 -22.98 -0.49
CA ALA A 323 24.79 -22.06 -0.52
C ALA A 323 24.58 -20.87 0.42
N ASP A 324 25.68 -20.29 0.91
CA ASP A 324 25.65 -19.02 1.63
C ASP A 324 25.35 -17.86 0.68
N ARG A 325 24.26 -17.14 0.96
CA ARG A 325 23.78 -15.94 0.26
C ARG A 325 23.83 -14.70 1.17
N GLY A 326 24.68 -14.70 2.19
CA GLY A 326 24.87 -13.57 3.09
C GLY A 326 23.72 -13.41 4.08
N ALA A 327 23.11 -12.22 4.13
CA ALA A 327 22.09 -11.90 5.13
C ALA A 327 20.87 -12.82 5.09
N ALA A 328 20.48 -13.31 3.89
CA ALA A 328 19.36 -14.22 3.69
C ALA A 328 19.55 -15.59 4.36
N THR A 329 20.79 -16.10 4.41
CA THR A 329 21.14 -17.42 4.96
C THR A 329 21.89 -17.36 6.28
N ALA A 330 22.11 -16.16 6.82
CA ALA A 330 22.86 -15.97 8.06
C ALA A 330 22.20 -16.71 9.25
N ALA A 331 23.04 -17.36 10.06
CA ALA A 331 22.59 -18.17 11.20
C ALA A 331 21.88 -17.35 12.28
N ASN A 332 22.32 -16.10 12.49
CA ASN A 332 21.69 -15.10 13.38
C ASN A 332 21.32 -15.64 14.77
N GLN A 333 22.17 -16.49 15.35
CA GLN A 333 21.94 -17.03 16.68
C GLN A 333 21.84 -15.91 17.72
N ALA A 334 20.83 -15.98 18.59
CA ALA A 334 20.67 -15.00 19.66
C ALA A 334 21.86 -15.08 20.64
N PRO A 335 22.45 -13.93 21.05
CA PRO A 335 23.53 -13.92 22.02
C PRO A 335 23.10 -14.47 23.40
N SER A 336 24.03 -15.06 24.14
CA SER A 336 23.78 -15.54 25.51
C SER A 336 23.70 -14.42 26.57
N ARG A 337 24.03 -13.18 26.20
CA ARG A 337 23.90 -11.99 27.06
C ARG A 337 22.46 -11.48 27.10
N LYS A 338 22.15 -10.62 28.08
CA LYS A 338 20.84 -9.95 28.17
C LYS A 338 20.56 -9.11 26.90
N PRO A 339 19.29 -9.03 26.45
CA PRO A 339 18.88 -8.12 25.37
C PRO A 339 19.20 -6.67 25.72
N ASP A 340 19.56 -5.87 24.71
CA ASP A 340 19.74 -4.43 24.85
C ASP A 340 18.39 -3.72 24.99
N HIS A 341 17.39 -4.20 24.25
CA HIS A 341 16.02 -3.72 24.31
C HIS A 341 15.02 -4.88 24.28
N ILE A 342 13.91 -4.70 24.99
CA ILE A 342 12.77 -5.60 24.99
C ILE A 342 11.52 -4.76 24.74
N VAL A 343 10.72 -5.15 23.75
CA VAL A 343 9.42 -4.52 23.47
C VAL A 343 8.34 -5.59 23.54
N THR A 344 7.26 -5.33 24.27
CA THR A 344 6.09 -6.22 24.36
C THR A 344 4.89 -5.59 23.69
N GLU A 345 4.11 -6.41 22.98
CA GLU A 345 2.88 -6.00 22.32
C GLU A 345 1.85 -7.12 22.40
N LYS A 346 0.68 -6.81 22.95
CA LYS A 346 -0.45 -7.73 22.99
C LYS A 346 -1.20 -7.67 21.67
N THR A 347 -1.30 -8.80 20.98
CA THR A 347 -2.08 -8.91 19.74
C THR A 347 -3.58 -8.86 20.04
N HIS A 348 -4.40 -8.42 19.08
CA HIS A 348 -5.85 -8.51 19.21
C HIS A 348 -6.34 -9.94 18.93
N GLU A 349 -7.48 -10.34 19.50
CA GLU A 349 -8.15 -11.60 19.12
C GLU A 349 -8.53 -11.64 17.62
N ASN A 350 -8.68 -10.46 17.00
CA ASN A 350 -9.04 -10.30 15.59
C ASN A 350 -7.81 -9.96 14.73
N GLN A 351 -6.59 -10.12 15.25
CA GLN A 351 -5.37 -9.71 14.55
C GLN A 351 -5.23 -10.41 13.19
N ALA A 352 -5.47 -11.72 13.15
CA ALA A 352 -5.43 -12.51 11.91
C ALA A 352 -6.54 -12.11 10.92
N ALA A 353 -7.74 -11.81 11.43
CA ALA A 353 -8.87 -11.35 10.63
C ALA A 353 -8.60 -9.99 9.96
N LEU A 354 -7.83 -9.12 10.61
CA LEU A 354 -7.41 -7.84 10.06
C LEU A 354 -6.20 -8.00 9.11
N TYR A 355 -5.16 -8.70 9.54
CA TYR A 355 -3.91 -8.84 8.77
C TYR A 355 -4.14 -9.50 7.41
N ARG A 356 -5.00 -10.53 7.32
CA ARG A 356 -5.31 -11.22 6.06
C ARG A 356 -5.83 -10.30 4.94
N LEU A 357 -6.43 -9.16 5.30
CA LEU A 357 -6.88 -8.16 4.33
C LEU A 357 -5.71 -7.50 3.56
N SER A 358 -4.47 -7.73 4.00
CA SER A 358 -3.24 -7.33 3.31
C SER A 358 -2.75 -8.35 2.28
N GLY A 359 -3.46 -9.46 2.05
CA GLY A 359 -3.22 -10.33 0.88
C GLY A 359 -3.10 -11.84 1.16
N ASP A 360 -2.90 -12.27 2.41
CA ASP A 360 -2.83 -13.70 2.76
C ASP A 360 -4.17 -14.23 3.27
N TRP A 361 -4.95 -14.77 2.33
CA TRP A 361 -6.31 -15.26 2.57
C TRP A 361 -6.39 -16.70 3.09
N ASN A 362 -5.27 -17.36 3.39
CA ASN A 362 -5.24 -18.76 3.78
C ASN A 362 -6.23 -19.05 4.93
N PRO A 363 -7.17 -20.00 4.76
CA PRO A 363 -8.23 -20.25 5.74
C PRO A 363 -7.70 -20.74 7.10
N LEU A 364 -6.47 -21.26 7.17
CA LEU A 364 -5.79 -21.65 8.42
C LEU A 364 -5.81 -20.56 9.51
N HIS A 365 -5.91 -19.30 9.09
CA HIS A 365 -5.83 -18.14 9.96
C HIS A 365 -7.20 -17.58 10.39
N ILE A 366 -8.32 -18.19 9.97
CA ILE A 366 -9.66 -17.67 10.28
C ILE A 366 -10.71 -18.77 10.47
N ASP A 367 -10.59 -19.89 9.78
CA ASP A 367 -11.56 -20.99 9.79
C ASP A 367 -11.11 -22.09 10.76
N PRO A 368 -11.87 -22.35 11.85
CA PRO A 368 -11.55 -23.39 12.83
C PRO A 368 -11.45 -24.80 12.24
N ASP A 369 -12.28 -25.16 11.25
CA ASP A 369 -12.27 -26.50 10.66
C ASP A 369 -10.99 -26.70 9.85
N MET A 370 -10.59 -25.68 9.09
CA MET A 370 -9.34 -25.70 8.34
C MET A 370 -8.11 -25.67 9.26
N ALA A 371 -8.18 -24.94 10.38
CA ALA A 371 -7.12 -24.95 11.40
C ALA A 371 -6.96 -26.33 12.04
N ALA A 372 -8.07 -27.00 12.37
CA ALA A 372 -8.08 -28.35 12.93
C ALA A 372 -7.49 -29.39 11.95
N ILE A 373 -7.81 -29.28 10.65
CA ILE A 373 -7.19 -30.12 9.60
C ILE A 373 -5.67 -29.90 9.55
N GLY A 374 -5.22 -28.66 9.76
CA GLY A 374 -3.80 -28.30 9.88
C GLY A 374 -3.12 -28.81 11.16
N GLY A 375 -3.88 -29.35 12.11
CA GLY A 375 -3.39 -29.84 13.40
C GLY A 375 -3.29 -28.75 14.48
N PHE A 376 -4.06 -27.68 14.38
CA PHE A 376 -4.09 -26.58 15.35
C PHE A 376 -5.43 -26.53 16.09
N ASP A 377 -5.38 -26.26 17.40
CA ASP A 377 -6.57 -26.20 18.24
C ASP A 377 -7.46 -24.98 17.92
N VAL A 378 -6.86 -23.90 17.43
CA VAL A 378 -7.52 -22.65 17.02
C VAL A 378 -6.82 -22.08 15.78
N PRO A 379 -7.50 -21.22 14.99
CA PRO A 379 -6.85 -20.47 13.92
C PRO A 379 -5.65 -19.68 14.45
N ILE A 380 -4.49 -19.92 13.84
CA ILE A 380 -3.22 -19.30 14.26
C ILE A 380 -3.01 -17.96 13.57
N LEU A 381 -2.27 -17.06 14.19
CA LEU A 381 -1.83 -15.81 13.56
C LEU A 381 -0.81 -16.11 12.46
N HIS A 382 -0.85 -15.35 11.36
CA HIS A 382 0.14 -15.45 10.30
C HIS A 382 1.56 -15.24 10.84
N GLY A 383 2.51 -16.08 10.43
CA GLY A 383 3.93 -15.88 10.74
C GLY A 383 4.41 -14.50 10.27
N LEU A 384 3.96 -14.08 9.08
CA LEU A 384 4.28 -12.76 8.51
C LEU A 384 3.66 -11.58 9.27
N CYS A 385 2.55 -11.78 10.01
CA CYS A 385 2.05 -10.78 10.94
C CYS A 385 2.99 -10.62 12.14
N SER A 386 3.46 -11.72 12.72
CA SER A 386 4.42 -11.69 13.83
C SER A 386 5.78 -11.09 13.40
N PHE A 387 6.19 -11.37 12.16
CA PHE A 387 7.33 -10.73 11.49
C PHE A 387 7.13 -9.22 11.34
N GLY A 388 5.96 -8.77 10.89
CA GLY A 388 5.63 -7.35 10.77
C GLY A 388 5.63 -6.63 12.12
N ILE A 389 5.08 -7.23 13.17
CA ILE A 389 5.11 -6.70 14.54
C ILE A 389 6.55 -6.53 15.02
N ALA A 390 7.39 -7.55 14.86
CA ALA A 390 8.81 -7.49 15.24
C ALA A 390 9.58 -6.44 14.43
N GLY A 391 9.34 -6.36 13.12
CA GLY A 391 9.90 -5.35 12.23
C GLY A 391 9.52 -3.94 12.65
N LYS A 392 8.25 -3.70 13.01
CA LYS A 392 7.75 -2.43 13.56
C LYS A 392 8.44 -2.07 14.88
N HIS A 393 8.65 -3.03 15.78
CA HIS A 393 9.38 -2.79 17.03
C HIS A 393 10.83 -2.32 16.77
N ILE A 394 11.54 -2.97 15.86
CA ILE A 394 12.92 -2.62 15.50
C ILE A 394 12.96 -1.28 14.77
N PHE A 395 12.04 -1.05 13.83
CA PHE A 395 11.87 0.19 13.11
C PHE A 395 11.70 1.39 14.05
N LYS A 396 10.87 1.23 15.09
CA LYS A 396 10.66 2.24 16.13
C LYS A 396 11.88 2.41 17.04
N THR A 397 12.55 1.33 17.39
CA THR A 397 13.64 1.34 18.37
C THR A 397 14.96 1.87 17.80
N TYR A 398 15.30 1.49 16.56
CA TYR A 398 16.62 1.74 15.98
C TYR A 398 16.61 2.59 14.70
N CYS A 399 15.48 2.75 14.02
CA CYS A 399 15.43 3.49 12.76
C CYS A 399 14.86 4.91 12.91
N ASN A 400 14.50 5.35 14.13
CA ASN A 400 13.81 6.63 14.39
C ASN A 400 12.55 6.83 13.53
N ASN A 401 11.86 5.73 13.19
CA ASN A 401 10.73 5.72 12.26
C ASN A 401 11.04 6.25 10.84
N ASP A 402 12.31 6.22 10.40
CA ASP A 402 12.67 6.56 9.03
C ASP A 402 12.94 5.27 8.22
N PRO A 403 12.13 4.96 7.20
CA PRO A 403 12.27 3.72 6.43
C PRO A 403 13.61 3.62 5.70
N LYS A 404 14.29 4.75 5.43
CA LYS A 404 15.63 4.76 4.83
C LYS A 404 16.67 4.07 5.69
N ASN A 405 16.46 3.97 7.00
CA ASN A 405 17.41 3.39 7.93
C ASN A 405 17.28 1.87 8.10
N PHE A 406 16.28 1.24 7.46
CA PHE A 406 16.00 -0.19 7.55
C PHE A 406 16.42 -0.88 6.25
N LYS A 407 17.48 -1.69 6.28
CA LYS A 407 18.05 -2.30 5.06
C LYS A 407 17.41 -3.64 4.72
N ASN A 408 17.37 -4.56 5.68
CA ASN A 408 16.81 -5.89 5.46
C ASN A 408 16.32 -6.50 6.77
N ILE A 409 15.57 -7.58 6.66
CA ILE A 409 15.13 -8.39 7.79
C ILE A 409 15.12 -9.87 7.38
N LYS A 410 15.66 -10.72 8.24
CA LYS A 410 15.66 -12.17 8.10
C LYS A 410 15.07 -12.81 9.34
N VAL A 411 14.19 -13.80 9.19
CA VAL A 411 13.58 -14.54 10.29
C VAL A 411 13.48 -16.04 10.01
N ARG A 412 13.45 -16.85 11.07
CA ARG A 412 12.98 -18.23 11.04
C ARG A 412 11.78 -18.41 11.96
N PHE A 413 10.68 -18.90 11.41
CA PHE A 413 9.48 -19.24 12.17
C PHE A 413 9.70 -20.56 12.91
N ALA A 414 9.41 -20.57 14.21
CA ALA A 414 9.72 -21.71 15.08
C ALA A 414 8.48 -22.38 15.66
N LYS A 415 7.54 -21.60 16.19
CA LYS A 415 6.27 -22.05 16.77
C LYS A 415 5.15 -21.09 16.37
N THR A 416 3.91 -21.49 16.62
CA THR A 416 2.73 -20.70 16.32
C THR A 416 2.43 -19.64 17.37
N VAL A 417 1.69 -18.62 16.95
CA VAL A 417 1.10 -17.56 17.79
C VAL A 417 -0.40 -17.67 17.66
N ASN A 418 -1.13 -17.62 18.78
CA ASN A 418 -2.58 -17.52 18.77
C ASN A 418 -2.97 -16.03 18.84
N PRO A 419 -3.93 -15.55 18.02
CA PRO A 419 -4.43 -14.18 18.16
C PRO A 419 -4.91 -13.90 19.59
N GLY A 420 -4.50 -12.77 20.17
CA GLY A 420 -4.76 -12.40 21.57
C GLY A 420 -3.55 -12.59 22.50
N GLU A 421 -2.56 -13.39 22.10
CA GLU A 421 -1.31 -13.58 22.85
C GLU A 421 -0.40 -12.35 22.82
N THR A 422 0.52 -12.28 23.79
CA THR A 422 1.48 -11.19 23.92
C THR A 422 2.82 -11.59 23.31
N LEU A 423 3.27 -10.81 22.33
CA LEU A 423 4.58 -10.97 21.70
C LEU A 423 5.61 -10.10 22.40
N GLU A 424 6.74 -10.70 22.79
CA GLU A 424 7.92 -10.01 23.30
C GLU A 424 9.05 -10.12 22.28
N THR A 425 9.51 -8.98 21.77
CA THR A 425 10.68 -8.88 20.88
C THR A 425 11.90 -8.49 21.69
N SER A 426 12.82 -9.42 21.87
CA SER A 426 14.14 -9.20 22.46
C SER A 426 15.15 -8.84 21.37
N MET A 427 15.95 -7.80 21.58
CA MET A 427 16.85 -7.23 20.57
C MET A 427 18.27 -7.06 21.12
N TRP A 428 19.26 -7.43 20.31
CA TRP A 428 20.69 -7.28 20.60
C TRP A 428 21.37 -6.57 19.43
N ARG A 429 21.97 -5.42 19.67
CA ARG A 429 22.67 -4.65 18.65
C ARG A 429 24.16 -4.99 18.61
N GLU A 430 24.65 -5.29 17.41
CA GLU A 430 26.05 -5.55 17.08
C GLU A 430 26.42 -4.69 15.86
N GLY A 431 26.91 -3.48 16.13
CA GLY A 431 27.23 -2.50 15.09
C GLY A 431 25.99 -2.10 14.27
N ASN A 432 25.97 -2.49 13.00
CA ASN A 432 24.88 -2.25 12.06
C ASN A 432 23.79 -3.32 12.09
N LYS A 433 23.99 -4.41 12.82
CA LYS A 433 23.08 -5.55 12.85
C LYS A 433 22.34 -5.60 14.17
N VAL A 434 21.03 -5.79 14.12
CA VAL A 434 20.17 -6.02 15.28
C VAL A 434 19.70 -7.47 15.21
N LEU A 435 20.33 -8.35 15.99
CA LEU A 435 19.84 -9.69 16.23
C LEU A 435 18.56 -9.59 17.06
N PHE A 436 17.57 -10.42 16.78
CA PHE A 436 16.35 -10.43 17.57
C PHE A 436 15.70 -11.80 17.66
N GLN A 437 14.80 -11.92 18.62
CA GLN A 437 14.01 -13.11 18.87
C GLN A 437 12.62 -12.69 19.35
N VAL A 438 11.59 -13.44 18.99
CA VAL A 438 10.22 -13.19 19.45
C VAL A 438 9.72 -14.40 20.23
N ARG A 439 9.20 -14.15 21.43
CA ARG A 439 8.50 -15.16 22.22
C ARG A 439 7.05 -14.74 22.51
N VAL A 440 6.20 -15.73 22.65
CA VAL A 440 4.89 -15.59 23.28
C VAL A 440 5.07 -15.63 24.79
N VAL A 441 4.66 -14.57 25.47
CA VAL A 441 4.90 -14.39 26.92
C VAL A 441 4.16 -15.45 27.74
N GLU A 442 2.91 -15.73 27.37
CA GLU A 442 2.00 -16.61 28.11
C GLU A 442 2.49 -18.07 28.18
N ARG A 443 3.19 -18.52 27.14
CA ARG A 443 3.66 -19.91 27.00
C ARG A 443 5.18 -20.06 27.08
N ASP A 444 5.88 -18.96 27.25
CA ASP A 444 7.34 -18.88 27.13
C ASP A 444 7.88 -19.59 25.86
N ALA A 445 7.19 -19.37 24.75
CA ALA A 445 7.42 -20.09 23.51
C ALA A 445 8.08 -19.19 22.46
N ILE A 446 9.27 -19.56 22.00
CA ILE A 446 9.94 -18.88 20.89
C ILE A 446 9.17 -19.13 19.60
N VAL A 447 8.69 -18.06 18.95
CA VAL A 447 7.92 -18.10 17.72
C VAL A 447 8.69 -17.58 16.51
N ILE A 448 9.62 -16.63 16.73
CA ILE A 448 10.62 -16.20 15.74
C ILE A 448 12.00 -16.37 16.36
N SER A 449 12.89 -17.01 15.60
CA SER A 449 14.27 -17.33 16.00
C SER A 449 15.23 -17.00 14.86
N ASN A 450 16.54 -17.05 15.14
CA ASN A 450 17.60 -16.92 14.15
C ASN A 450 17.38 -15.71 13.22
N ALA A 451 17.09 -14.57 13.83
CA ALA A 451 16.57 -13.41 13.15
C ALA A 451 17.46 -12.18 13.32
N ALA A 452 17.52 -11.36 12.29
CA ALA A 452 18.28 -10.12 12.31
C ALA A 452 17.67 -9.07 11.39
N VAL A 453 17.92 -7.81 11.72
CA VAL A 453 17.76 -6.65 10.84
C VAL A 453 19.12 -6.02 10.63
N GLU A 454 19.50 -5.74 9.39
CA GLU A 454 20.60 -4.81 9.11
C GLU A 454 20.06 -3.38 9.00
N LEU A 455 20.75 -2.46 9.68
CA LEU A 455 20.49 -1.04 9.66
C LEU A 455 21.38 -0.36 8.62
N GLN A 456 20.93 0.79 8.11
CA GLN A 456 21.69 1.64 7.22
C GLN A 456 21.46 3.13 7.55
N GLY A 457 22.02 4.02 6.74
CA GLY A 457 21.81 5.46 6.89
C GLY A 457 22.29 6.00 8.24
N ASP A 458 21.48 6.85 8.86
CA ASP A 458 21.84 7.49 10.13
C ASP A 458 21.70 6.53 11.33
N ALA A 459 20.87 5.50 11.23
CA ALA A 459 20.82 4.45 12.26
C ALA A 459 22.16 3.73 12.41
N LEU A 460 22.93 3.60 11.33
CA LEU A 460 24.29 3.05 11.36
C LEU A 460 25.23 3.86 12.27
N LYS A 461 25.11 5.19 12.22
CA LYS A 461 26.00 6.14 12.91
C LYS A 461 25.67 6.25 14.41
N ALA A 462 24.42 5.99 14.79
CA ALA A 462 23.94 6.09 16.17
C ALA A 462 24.37 4.93 17.09
N ALA A 463 25.40 4.13 16.72
CA ALA A 463 25.88 2.99 17.52
C ALA A 463 26.62 3.39 18.81
N GLY A 464 26.82 4.69 19.06
CA GLY A 464 27.38 5.22 20.30
C GLY A 464 26.36 6.02 21.11
N GLY A 465 25.80 5.43 22.16
CA GLY A 465 25.10 6.15 23.22
C GLY A 465 23.61 6.41 22.97
N SER A 466 22.78 5.83 23.85
CA SER A 466 21.38 6.18 24.03
C SER A 466 21.17 7.70 24.10
N SER A 467 20.53 8.27 23.09
CA SER A 467 19.62 9.41 23.28
C SER A 467 18.65 9.47 22.11
N ALA A 468 17.37 9.73 22.42
CA ALA A 468 16.30 10.01 21.47
C ALA A 468 16.73 11.11 20.46
N PRO A 469 16.17 11.13 19.24
CA PRO A 469 16.68 11.99 18.17
C PRO A 469 16.68 13.47 18.59
N ALA A 470 17.88 14.03 18.66
CA ALA A 470 18.10 15.47 18.73
C ALA A 470 17.87 16.07 17.33
N ALA A 471 17.12 17.16 17.29
CA ALA A 471 16.96 17.98 16.10
C ALA A 471 18.33 18.50 15.59
N ALA A 472 18.40 18.77 14.29
CA ALA A 472 19.60 19.26 13.59
C ALA A 472 20.29 20.43 14.33
N PRO A 473 21.62 20.57 14.22
CA PRO A 473 22.37 21.57 14.99
C PRO A 473 22.00 22.99 14.55
N VAL A 474 21.42 23.77 15.46
CA VAL A 474 21.11 25.19 15.27
C VAL A 474 22.31 26.04 15.73
N LYS A 475 22.80 26.93 14.86
CA LYS A 475 23.77 27.98 15.22
C LYS A 475 23.09 29.09 16.05
N ALA A 476 23.80 29.61 17.05
CA ALA A 476 23.39 30.83 17.74
C ALA A 476 23.33 32.02 16.77
N ALA A 477 22.26 32.80 16.85
CA ALA A 477 21.99 33.94 15.96
C ALA A 477 23.05 35.04 16.10
N GLY A 478 23.46 35.62 14.97
CA GLY A 478 24.17 36.89 14.91
C GLY A 478 23.73 37.69 13.68
N GLY A 479 22.98 38.77 13.88
CA GLY A 479 22.87 39.96 13.03
C GLY A 479 22.24 39.84 11.64
N ALA A 480 21.68 38.68 11.26
CA ALA A 480 21.18 38.43 9.89
C ALA A 480 19.66 38.22 9.76
N PHE A 481 18.87 38.41 10.83
CA PHE A 481 17.43 38.12 10.86
C PHE A 481 16.61 39.35 11.25
N LYS A 482 15.57 39.68 10.47
CA LYS A 482 14.66 40.81 10.72
C LYS A 482 13.87 40.62 12.01
N SER A 483 13.56 39.37 12.36
CA SER A 483 12.88 38.97 13.60
C SER A 483 13.70 39.24 14.87
N GLU A 484 15.01 39.44 14.80
CA GLU A 484 15.88 39.69 15.96
C GLU A 484 15.40 40.92 16.75
N ALA A 485 15.14 42.03 16.06
CA ALA A 485 14.60 43.25 16.66
C ALA A 485 13.22 43.05 17.32
N VAL A 486 12.42 42.10 16.82
CA VAL A 486 11.12 41.76 17.42
C VAL A 486 11.33 41.04 18.75
N PHE A 487 12.26 40.09 18.84
CA PHE A 487 12.56 39.41 20.10
C PHE A 487 13.20 40.35 21.13
N GLU A 488 14.08 41.26 20.71
CA GLU A 488 14.63 42.31 21.57
C GLU A 488 13.52 43.20 22.15
N GLN A 489 12.55 43.62 21.32
CA GLN A 489 11.41 44.42 21.77
C GLN A 489 10.51 43.66 22.76
N ILE A 490 10.25 42.37 22.52
CA ILE A 490 9.49 41.54 23.46
C ILE A 490 10.24 41.42 24.80
N GLY A 491 11.55 41.19 24.75
CA GLY A 491 12.42 41.14 25.93
C GLY A 491 12.38 42.43 26.74
N ALA A 492 12.64 43.57 26.09
CA ALA A 492 12.58 44.90 26.71
C ALA A 492 11.19 45.20 27.30
N GLY A 493 10.12 44.81 26.62
CA GLY A 493 8.75 44.97 27.10
C GLY A 493 8.47 44.18 28.38
N ILE A 494 8.99 42.96 28.50
CA ILE A 494 8.87 42.13 29.73
C ILE A 494 9.73 42.71 30.85
N GLU A 495 10.92 43.22 30.55
CA GLU A 495 11.81 43.83 31.54
C GLU A 495 11.28 45.15 32.11
N ALA A 496 10.58 45.94 31.29
CA ALA A 496 9.95 47.20 31.68
C ALA A 496 8.64 47.04 32.49
N MET A 497 8.20 45.81 32.77
CA MET A 497 7.05 45.55 33.63
C MET A 497 7.41 45.70 35.11
N SER A 498 6.45 46.15 35.93
CA SER A 498 6.62 46.10 37.38
C SER A 498 6.79 44.64 37.82
N PRO A 499 7.48 44.34 38.94
CA PRO A 499 7.62 42.97 39.42
C PRO A 499 6.29 42.23 39.59
N ALA A 500 5.23 42.95 39.98
CA ALA A 500 3.89 42.40 40.14
C ALA A 500 3.24 42.03 38.79
N ASP A 501 3.31 42.92 37.80
CA ASP A 501 2.74 42.68 36.46
C ASP A 501 3.50 41.57 35.71
N ARG A 502 4.82 41.55 35.87
CA ARG A 502 5.68 40.52 35.28
C ARG A 502 5.37 39.14 35.85
N ALA A 503 5.18 39.03 37.17
CA ALA A 503 4.77 37.79 37.81
C ALA A 503 3.35 37.35 37.39
N ALA A 504 2.42 38.30 37.24
CA ALA A 504 1.09 38.03 36.72
C ALA A 504 1.12 37.53 35.27
N GLN A 505 1.96 38.10 34.42
CA GLN A 505 2.13 37.70 33.02
C GLN A 505 2.74 36.30 32.89
N VAL A 506 3.79 35.99 33.66
CA VAL A 506 4.37 34.63 33.72
C VAL A 506 3.32 33.61 34.17
N LYS A 507 2.54 33.91 35.22
CA LYS A 507 1.48 33.02 35.69
C LYS A 507 0.35 32.85 34.65
N LYS A 508 -0.02 33.92 33.94
CA LYS A 508 -1.08 33.91 32.92
C LYS A 508 -0.69 33.08 31.71
N VAL A 509 0.54 33.23 31.22
CA VAL A 509 1.05 32.50 30.06
C VAL A 509 1.42 31.07 30.44
N ASN A 510 2.26 30.90 31.47
CA ASN A 510 2.75 29.62 32.00
C ASN A 510 3.29 28.69 30.90
N GLY A 511 4.22 29.20 30.09
CA GLY A 511 4.72 28.50 28.92
C GLY A 511 6.12 28.92 28.49
N ALA A 512 6.92 27.94 28.06
CA ALA A 512 8.21 28.15 27.42
C ALA A 512 8.11 27.91 25.91
N PHE A 513 8.36 28.95 25.11
CA PHE A 513 8.24 28.92 23.66
C PHE A 513 9.62 29.00 23.01
N GLN A 514 9.82 28.17 21.99
CA GLN A 514 10.96 28.26 21.08
C GLN A 514 10.47 28.66 19.69
N PHE A 515 11.24 29.50 19.02
CA PHE A 515 10.97 29.95 17.66
C PHE A 515 12.15 29.57 16.78
N ASP A 516 11.90 28.79 15.74
CA ASP A 516 12.87 28.47 14.70
C ASP A 516 12.53 29.33 13.48
N ILE A 517 13.33 30.36 13.25
CA ILE A 517 13.12 31.36 12.21
C ILE A 517 14.01 31.07 11.02
N THR A 518 13.42 30.89 9.84
CA THR A 518 14.16 30.65 8.60
C THR A 518 14.12 31.90 7.70
N ASN A 519 15.29 32.39 7.28
CA ASN A 519 15.38 33.53 6.36
C ASN A 519 15.29 33.09 4.88
N ASP A 520 15.35 34.03 3.95
CA ASP A 520 15.24 33.75 2.51
C ASP A 520 16.46 33.01 1.93
N THR A 521 17.61 33.04 2.60
CA THR A 521 18.80 32.27 2.22
C THR A 521 18.75 30.81 2.72
N GLY A 522 17.71 30.44 3.50
CA GLY A 522 17.52 29.11 4.05
C GLY A 522 18.22 28.87 5.40
N ASP A 523 18.90 29.89 5.95
CA ASP A 523 19.50 29.81 7.27
C ASP A 523 18.43 29.87 8.35
N THR A 524 18.61 29.10 9.43
CA THR A 524 17.67 29.05 10.56
C THR A 524 18.33 29.53 11.85
N ALA A 525 17.70 30.51 12.51
CA ALA A 525 18.05 30.97 13.84
C ALA A 525 16.98 30.56 14.86
N THR A 526 17.41 30.20 16.06
CA THR A 526 16.50 29.88 17.17
C THR A 526 16.46 31.01 18.18
N TYR A 527 15.25 31.31 18.66
CA TYR A 527 14.98 32.23 19.77
C TYR A 527 14.06 31.56 20.78
N HIS A 528 14.01 32.09 22.00
CA HIS A 528 13.07 31.64 23.00
C HIS A 528 12.33 32.79 23.70
N VAL A 529 11.12 32.48 24.15
CA VAL A 529 10.32 33.29 25.08
C VAL A 529 9.93 32.36 26.23
N ASP A 530 10.64 32.45 27.35
CA ASP A 530 10.32 31.73 28.57
C ASP A 530 9.42 32.60 29.44
N LEU A 531 8.14 32.26 29.56
CA LEU A 531 7.19 32.84 30.50
C LEU A 531 6.64 31.76 31.43
N LYS A 532 7.49 30.81 31.81
CA LYS A 532 7.18 29.70 32.74
C LYS A 532 8.13 29.68 33.93
N ASN A 533 9.41 29.95 33.69
CA ASN A 533 10.44 29.86 34.71
C ASN A 533 10.92 31.26 35.16
N GLY A 534 11.19 31.38 36.46
CA GLY A 534 11.79 32.58 37.05
C GLY A 534 10.96 33.86 36.79
N LYS A 535 11.65 34.94 36.41
CA LYS A 535 11.01 36.22 36.08
C LYS A 535 10.54 36.28 34.61
N GLY A 536 10.73 35.22 33.83
CA GLY A 536 10.53 35.23 32.38
C GLY A 536 11.66 35.94 31.63
N HIS A 537 12.04 35.40 30.48
CA HIS A 537 13.23 35.80 29.72
C HIS A 537 13.02 35.57 28.23
N VAL A 538 13.61 36.44 27.40
CA VAL A 538 13.59 36.34 25.95
C VAL A 538 15.01 36.49 25.45
N GLY A 539 15.44 35.64 24.52
CA GLY A 539 16.78 35.75 23.97
C GLY A 539 17.04 34.77 22.84
N PRO A 540 18.23 34.85 22.23
CA PRO A 540 18.67 33.89 21.22
C PRO A 540 18.91 32.51 21.84
N GLY A 541 18.81 31.48 21.00
CA GLY A 541 18.99 30.08 21.37
C GLY A 541 17.74 29.44 21.99
N PRO A 542 17.79 28.13 22.27
CA PRO A 542 16.71 27.38 22.90
C PRO A 542 16.49 27.82 24.37
N CYS A 543 15.33 27.50 24.93
CA CYS A 543 15.08 27.68 26.36
C CYS A 543 16.12 26.90 27.19
N SER A 544 16.55 27.44 28.33
CA SER A 544 17.46 26.74 29.26
C SER A 544 16.81 25.53 29.96
N GLY A 545 15.50 25.33 29.80
CA GLY A 545 14.72 24.22 30.33
C GLY A 545 13.81 23.58 29.28
N LYS A 546 12.88 22.71 29.71
CA LYS A 546 11.96 22.02 28.80
C LYS A 546 11.05 23.01 28.05
N THR A 547 11.21 23.09 26.73
CA THR A 547 10.33 23.82 25.83
C THR A 547 8.94 23.17 25.76
N ASP A 548 7.87 23.97 25.89
CA ASP A 548 6.49 23.49 25.79
C ASP A 548 5.93 23.58 24.37
N VAL A 549 6.38 24.58 23.60
CA VAL A 549 5.93 24.86 22.23
C VAL A 549 7.12 25.26 21.36
N VAL A 550 7.26 24.65 20.19
CA VAL A 550 8.21 25.06 19.14
C VAL A 550 7.43 25.59 17.96
N ILE A 551 7.78 26.78 17.49
CA ILE A 551 7.12 27.48 16.37
C ILE A 551 8.15 27.67 15.27
N SER A 552 7.94 27.04 14.12
CA SER A 552 8.79 27.22 12.94
C SER A 552 8.09 28.11 11.92
N VAL A 553 8.75 29.18 11.49
CA VAL A 553 8.15 30.22 10.63
C VAL A 553 9.23 30.97 9.85
N LYS A 554 8.89 31.47 8.65
CA LYS A 554 9.80 32.34 7.89
C LYS A 554 9.99 33.70 8.59
N ASP A 555 11.16 34.29 8.43
CA ASP A 555 11.56 35.55 9.05
C ASP A 555 10.56 36.69 8.76
N ASP A 556 10.23 36.94 7.49
CA ASP A 556 9.26 37.95 7.08
C ASP A 556 7.84 37.66 7.59
N THR A 557 7.43 36.39 7.56
CA THR A 557 6.12 35.96 8.07
C THR A 557 6.00 36.21 9.57
N PHE A 558 7.08 36.01 10.33
CA PHE A 558 7.09 36.29 11.77
C PHE A 558 7.03 37.80 12.06
N VAL A 559 7.73 38.63 11.28
CA VAL A 559 7.66 40.09 11.38
C VAL A 559 6.24 40.59 11.07
N ASP A 560 5.59 40.06 10.03
CA ASP A 560 4.20 40.38 9.70
C ASP A 560 3.22 39.91 10.78
N LEU A 561 3.48 38.77 11.41
CA LEU A 561 2.70 38.28 12.54
C LEU A 561 2.83 39.19 13.76
N ALA A 562 4.05 39.56 14.14
CA ALA A 562 4.33 40.42 15.28
C ALA A 562 3.80 41.85 15.08
N SER A 563 3.91 42.37 13.86
CA SER A 563 3.33 43.66 13.48
C SER A 563 1.80 43.62 13.30
N GLY A 564 1.18 42.44 13.35
CA GLY A 564 -0.27 42.25 13.23
C GLY A 564 -0.81 42.37 11.80
N LYS A 565 0.07 42.41 10.79
CA LYS A 565 -0.30 42.37 9.37
C LYS A 565 -0.75 40.97 8.94
N ALA A 566 -0.30 39.94 9.65
CA ALA A 566 -0.72 38.56 9.41
C ALA A 566 -1.48 37.96 10.61
N ASN A 567 -2.41 37.06 10.30
CA ASN A 567 -3.21 36.36 11.30
C ASN A 567 -2.63 34.97 11.59
N ALA A 568 -2.31 34.70 12.87
CA ALA A 568 -1.71 33.45 13.32
C ALA A 568 -2.50 32.20 12.90
N GLN A 569 -3.83 32.25 13.01
CA GLN A 569 -4.69 31.12 12.70
C GLN A 569 -4.71 30.84 11.20
N LYS A 570 -4.78 31.88 10.36
CA LYS A 570 -4.70 31.73 8.90
C LYS A 570 -3.36 31.16 8.45
N LEU A 571 -2.25 31.64 9.04
CA LEU A 571 -0.90 31.16 8.73
C LEU A 571 -0.66 29.72 9.20
N PHE A 572 -1.24 29.32 10.33
CA PHE A 572 -1.22 27.93 10.78
C PHE A 572 -2.04 27.02 9.85
N MET A 573 -3.27 27.44 9.49
CA MET A 573 -4.13 26.69 8.56
C MET A 573 -3.53 26.57 7.16
N SER A 574 -2.75 27.56 6.70
CA SER A 574 -2.07 27.50 5.40
C SER A 574 -0.70 26.79 5.45
N GLY A 575 -0.27 26.28 6.61
CA GLY A 575 1.04 25.64 6.79
C GLY A 575 2.25 26.60 6.80
N ALA A 576 2.02 27.91 6.77
CA ALA A 576 3.07 28.94 6.79
C ALA A 576 3.71 29.14 8.19
N ILE A 577 3.00 28.71 9.24
CA ILE A 577 3.52 28.54 10.60
C ILE A 577 3.34 27.08 10.98
N LYS A 578 4.42 26.40 11.38
CA LYS A 578 4.36 25.06 11.97
C LYS A 578 4.49 25.15 13.49
N VAL A 579 3.61 24.48 14.22
CA VAL A 579 3.64 24.43 15.69
C VAL A 579 3.81 22.99 16.14
N LYS A 580 4.84 22.73 16.96
CA LYS A 580 5.07 21.45 17.64
C LYS A 580 4.95 21.65 19.15
N GLY A 581 4.47 20.63 19.88
CA GLY A 581 4.25 20.70 21.33
C GLY A 581 2.82 21.06 21.72
N GLN A 582 2.64 21.83 22.79
CA GLN A 582 1.32 22.15 23.33
C GLN A 582 0.58 23.20 22.46
N VAL A 583 -0.14 22.75 21.43
CA VAL A 583 -0.81 23.63 20.45
C VAL A 583 -1.79 24.63 21.09
N MET A 584 -2.52 24.22 22.14
CA MET A 584 -3.42 25.14 22.86
C MET A 584 -2.66 26.30 23.52
N LEU A 585 -1.44 26.06 23.99
CA LEU A 585 -0.57 27.08 24.58
C LEU A 585 -0.04 28.05 23.51
N ALA A 586 0.11 27.60 22.26
CA ALA A 586 0.49 28.44 21.12
C ALA A 586 -0.55 29.53 20.80
N THR A 587 -1.83 29.32 21.13
CA THR A 587 -2.86 30.36 20.97
C THR A 587 -2.61 31.59 21.84
N LYS A 588 -1.87 31.45 22.96
CA LYS A 588 -1.46 32.56 23.82
C LYS A 588 -0.34 33.41 23.23
N LEU A 589 0.27 33.00 22.12
CA LEU A 589 1.28 33.79 21.41
C LEU A 589 0.76 35.18 21.02
N GLY A 590 -0.52 35.27 20.62
CA GLY A 590 -1.15 36.54 20.31
C GLY A 590 -1.17 37.51 21.48
N ASP A 591 -1.31 37.02 22.72
CA ASP A 591 -1.27 37.85 23.93
C ASP A 591 0.16 38.32 24.24
N ILE A 592 1.16 37.50 23.96
CA ILE A 592 2.59 37.85 24.11
C ILE A 592 2.96 38.97 23.13
N LEU A 593 2.57 38.83 21.86
CA LEU A 593 2.83 39.82 20.81
C LEU A 593 2.01 41.10 20.96
N LYS A 594 0.83 41.05 21.59
CA LYS A 594 0.03 42.24 21.91
C LYS A 594 0.59 43.00 23.13
N ALA A 595 1.11 42.30 24.12
CA ALA A 595 1.68 42.91 25.31
C ALA A 595 2.90 43.78 24.97
N SER A 596 3.73 43.36 24.00
CA SER A 596 4.87 44.15 23.51
C SER A 596 4.48 45.42 22.75
N LYS A 597 3.28 45.47 22.14
CA LYS A 597 2.76 46.68 21.46
C LYS A 597 2.22 47.77 22.38
N SER A 598 1.81 47.44 23.61
CA SER A 598 1.05 48.37 24.48
C SER A 598 1.89 49.43 25.22
N LYS A 599 3.20 49.51 24.95
CA LYS A 599 4.12 50.52 25.53
C LYS A 599 5.07 51.14 24.49
N LEU A 600 4.59 51.25 23.24
CA LEU A 600 5.15 52.14 22.23
C LEU A 600 4.50 53.52 22.31
#